data_AF-A0A857F2E8-F1
#
_entry.id   AF-A0A857F2E8-F1
#
_cell.length_a   1.000
_cell.length_b   1.000
_cell.length_c   1.000
_cell.angle_alpha   90.00
_cell.angle_beta   90.00
_cell.angle_gamma   90.00
#
_symmetry.space_group_name_H-M   'P 1'
#
loop_
_entity.id
_entity.type
_entity.pdbx_description
1 polymer ?
#
loop_
_entity_poly.entity_id
_entity_poly.type
_entity_poly.pdbx_seq_one_letter_code
_entity_poly.pdbx_strand_id
1 'polypeptide(L)'
;MAIPGLNAAGNWETSKLEGLDATSIGKWGMQYRTGALLNTRVKTLADELKNMLSDPKSELDNPIVLAKISALNGHYNGARQAQSNIMKSLKDTSQAIIRNM
;
A
#
# COMPACT_ATOMS: atom_id res chain seq x y z
N MET A 1 -11.54 -4.22 36.49
CA MET A 1 -10.85 -3.11 35.80
C MET A 1 -10.88 -3.40 34.31
N ALA A 2 -11.35 -2.48 33.47
CA ALA A 2 -11.37 -2.67 32.02
C ALA A 2 -9.92 -2.59 31.49
N ILE A 3 -9.47 -3.63 30.79
CA ILE A 3 -8.14 -3.64 30.16
C ILE A 3 -8.28 -2.85 28.84
N PRO A 4 -7.52 -1.76 28.62
CA PRO A 4 -7.56 -1.02 27.36
C PRO A 4 -7.24 -1.94 26.18
N GLY A 5 -8.12 -1.97 25.18
CA GLY A 5 -7.98 -2.84 24.00
C GLY A 5 -8.67 -4.22 24.11
N LEU A 6 -9.31 -4.54 25.23
CA LEU A 6 -10.11 -5.76 25.40
C LEU A 6 -11.59 -5.39 25.53
N ASN A 7 -12.45 -6.00 24.70
CA ASN A 7 -13.88 -5.78 24.77
C ASN A 7 -14.54 -6.57 25.91
N ALA A 8 -15.83 -6.31 26.16
CA ALA A 8 -16.57 -6.98 27.23
C ALA A 8 -16.70 -8.51 27.06
N ALA A 9 -16.46 -9.02 25.84
CA ALA A 9 -16.44 -10.44 25.52
C ALA A 9 -15.03 -11.06 25.62
N GLY A 10 -14.01 -10.29 26.01
CA GLY A 10 -12.62 -10.75 26.15
C GLY A 10 -11.81 -10.78 24.84
N ASN A 11 -12.36 -10.25 23.75
CA ASN A 11 -11.66 -10.17 22.47
C ASN A 11 -10.81 -8.90 22.39
N TRP A 12 -9.67 -9.02 21.71
CA TRP A 12 -8.87 -7.86 21.34
C TRP A 12 -9.63 -7.02 20.31
N GLU A 13 -9.88 -5.76 20.63
CA GLU A 13 -10.40 -4.77 19.70
C GLU A 13 -9.32 -3.76 19.36
N THR A 14 -9.36 -3.27 18.12
CA THR A 14 -8.43 -2.25 17.64
C THR A 14 -8.51 -1.03 18.54
N SER A 15 -7.36 -0.58 19.05
CA SER A 15 -7.35 0.55 19.97
C SER A 15 -7.86 1.80 19.26
N LYS A 16 -8.62 2.66 19.95
CA LYS A 16 -9.03 3.97 19.40
C LYS A 16 -7.83 4.85 19.02
N LEU A 17 -6.64 4.58 19.57
CA LEU A 17 -5.38 5.25 19.21
C LEU A 17 -4.76 4.71 17.91
N GLU A 18 -5.14 3.50 17.49
CA GLU A 18 -4.72 2.87 16.23
C GLU A 18 -5.71 3.14 15.09
N GLY A 19 -6.92 3.60 15.44
CA GLY A 19 -7.93 4.05 14.49
C GLY A 19 -7.44 5.27 13.73
N LEU A 20 -7.53 5.20 12.39
CA LEU A 20 -7.25 6.33 11.52
C LEU A 20 -8.25 7.47 11.83
N ASP A 21 -7.74 8.63 12.25
CA ASP A 21 -8.55 9.83 12.39
C ASP A 21 -8.97 10.34 10.99
N ALA A 22 -10.21 10.05 10.63
CA ALA A 22 -10.83 10.45 9.36
C ALA A 22 -11.02 11.98 9.25
N THR A 23 -10.91 12.73 10.34
CA THR A 23 -11.08 14.19 10.40
C THR A 23 -9.76 14.94 10.21
N SER A 24 -8.62 14.35 10.58
CA SER A 24 -7.29 14.98 10.51
C SER A 24 -6.43 14.48 9.35
N ILE A 25 -7.01 14.20 8.19
CA ILE A 25 -6.30 13.67 6.99
C ILE A 25 -5.10 14.55 6.58
N GLY A 26 -5.18 15.87 6.86
CA GLY A 26 -4.08 16.82 6.62
C GLY A 26 -2.91 16.75 7.60
N LYS A 27 -3.04 16.03 8.72
CA LYS A 27 -1.98 15.86 9.74
C LYS A 27 -1.16 14.59 9.56
N TRP A 28 -1.40 13.84 8.49
CA TRP A 28 -0.71 12.56 8.30
C TRP A 28 0.74 12.83 7.85
N GLY A 29 1.67 12.06 8.41
CA GLY A 29 3.10 12.26 8.18
C GLY A 29 3.50 12.15 6.71
N MET A 30 4.71 12.64 6.38
CA MET A 30 5.24 12.62 5.01
C MET A 30 5.19 11.24 4.36
N GLN A 31 5.37 10.17 5.13
CA GLN A 31 5.23 8.79 4.69
C GLN A 31 3.86 8.47 4.09
N TYR A 32 2.77 8.96 4.70
CA TYR A 32 1.44 8.76 4.14
C TYR A 32 1.21 9.65 2.93
N ARG A 33 1.62 10.92 3.00
CA ARG A 33 1.39 11.88 1.90
C ARG A 33 2.07 11.46 0.60
N THR A 34 3.27 10.90 0.68
CA THR A 34 3.98 10.36 -0.50
C THR A 34 3.51 8.95 -0.85
N GLY A 35 3.26 8.10 0.16
CA GLY A 35 2.86 6.72 -0.02
C GLY A 35 1.46 6.54 -0.60
N ALA A 36 0.49 7.37 -0.21
CA ALA A 36 -0.91 7.26 -0.64
C ALA A 36 -1.08 7.44 -2.15
N LEU A 37 -0.36 8.40 -2.76
CA LEU A 37 -0.38 8.64 -4.21
C LEU A 37 0.13 7.41 -4.99
N LEU A 38 1.21 6.79 -4.52
CA LEU A 38 1.76 5.58 -5.14
C LEU A 38 0.89 4.36 -4.89
N ASN A 39 0.25 4.27 -3.72
CA ASN A 39 -0.60 3.15 -3.37
C ASN A 39 -1.79 3.04 -4.31
N THR A 40 -2.41 4.16 -4.69
CA THR A 40 -3.48 4.17 -5.70
C THR A 40 -3.00 3.59 -7.02
N ARG A 41 -1.83 4.01 -7.53
CA ARG A 41 -1.29 3.51 -8.80
C ARG A 41 -0.93 2.03 -8.74
N VAL A 42 -0.28 1.59 -7.66
CA VAL A 42 0.05 0.17 -7.43
C VAL A 42 -1.22 -0.67 -7.36
N LYS A 43 -2.26 -0.17 -6.69
CA LYS A 43 -3.57 -0.83 -6.61
C LYS A 43 -4.22 -0.97 -7.98
N THR A 44 -4.26 0.09 -8.78
CA THR A 44 -4.81 0.03 -10.16
C THR A 44 -4.11 -1.04 -11.00
N LEU A 45 -2.77 -1.06 -10.98
CA LEU A 45 -2.00 -2.07 -11.73
C LEU A 45 -2.25 -3.50 -11.21
N ALA A 46 -2.38 -3.67 -9.90
CA ALA A 46 -2.70 -4.96 -9.30
C ALA A 46 -4.12 -5.44 -9.64
N ASP A 47 -5.10 -4.53 -9.62
CA ASP A 47 -6.48 -4.83 -9.98
C ASP A 47 -6.59 -5.19 -11.47
N GLU A 48 -5.90 -4.45 -12.35
CA GLU A 48 -5.83 -4.75 -13.78
C GLU A 48 -5.21 -6.13 -14.05
N LEU A 49 -4.07 -6.43 -13.40
CA LEU A 49 -3.42 -7.73 -13.51
C LEU A 49 -4.34 -8.86 -12.99
N LYS A 50 -4.97 -8.65 -11.83
CA LYS A 50 -5.89 -9.62 -11.23
C LYS A 50 -7.08 -9.87 -12.15
N ASN A 51 -7.72 -8.83 -12.65
CA ASN A 51 -8.87 -8.95 -13.54
C ASN A 51 -8.52 -9.77 -14.79
N MET A 52 -7.36 -9.51 -15.40
CA MET A 52 -6.89 -10.27 -16.57
C MET A 52 -6.55 -11.74 -16.29
N LEU A 53 -6.08 -12.06 -15.08
CA LEU A 53 -5.75 -13.42 -14.67
C LEU A 53 -6.97 -14.20 -14.14
N SER A 54 -7.95 -13.50 -13.58
CA SER A 54 -9.15 -14.11 -12.99
C SER A 54 -10.31 -14.26 -13.96
N ASP A 55 -10.25 -13.64 -15.15
CA ASP A 55 -11.29 -13.78 -16.16
C ASP A 55 -11.20 -15.16 -16.84
N PRO A 56 -12.18 -16.06 -16.67
CA PRO A 56 -12.18 -17.37 -17.31
C PRO A 56 -12.35 -17.31 -18.83
N LYS A 57 -12.68 -16.14 -19.40
CA LYS A 57 -12.73 -15.89 -20.84
C LYS A 57 -11.42 -15.34 -21.40
N SER A 58 -10.42 -15.13 -20.55
CA SER A 58 -9.10 -14.66 -20.95
C SER A 58 -8.43 -15.72 -21.82
N GLU A 59 -8.12 -15.37 -23.07
CA GLU A 59 -7.31 -16.22 -23.95
C GLU A 59 -5.84 -16.17 -23.49
N LEU A 60 -5.53 -16.84 -22.38
CA LEU A 60 -4.17 -16.87 -21.82
C LEU A 60 -3.16 -17.54 -22.77
N ASP A 61 -3.63 -18.32 -23.73
CA ASP A 61 -2.82 -18.93 -24.80
C ASP A 61 -2.54 -17.96 -25.95
N ASN A 62 -3.19 -16.79 -25.98
CA ASN A 62 -2.96 -15.77 -26.98
C ASN A 62 -1.67 -14.97 -26.65
N PRO A 63 -0.67 -14.94 -27.56
CA PRO A 63 0.60 -14.27 -27.30
C PRO A 63 0.46 -12.76 -27.06
N ILE A 64 -0.59 -12.13 -27.59
CA ILE A 64 -0.88 -10.71 -27.36
C ILE A 64 -1.35 -10.47 -25.93
N VAL A 65 -2.16 -11.39 -25.38
CA VAL A 65 -2.65 -11.33 -23.99
C VAL A 65 -1.49 -11.57 -23.03
N LEU A 66 -0.64 -12.56 -23.31
CA LEU A 66 0.59 -12.81 -22.55
C LEU A 66 1.55 -11.60 -22.55
N ALA A 67 1.74 -10.96 -23.70
CA ALA A 67 2.56 -9.74 -23.79
C ALA A 67 2.00 -8.61 -22.91
N LYS A 68 0.67 -8.43 -22.88
CA LYS A 68 0.01 -7.45 -22.02
C LYS A 68 0.16 -7.79 -20.53
N ILE A 69 0.00 -9.05 -20.14
CA ILE A 69 0.22 -9.51 -18.76
C ILE A 69 1.67 -9.24 -18.34
N SER A 70 2.63 -9.56 -19.20
CA SER A 70 4.06 -9.35 -18.94
C SER A 70 4.39 -7.87 -18.76
N ALA A 71 3.86 -6.99 -19.63
CA ALA A 71 4.01 -5.55 -19.50
C ALA A 71 3.38 -5.02 -18.19
N LEU A 72 2.16 -5.43 -17.86
CA LEU A 72 1.47 -5.06 -16.61
C LEU A 72 2.25 -5.52 -15.38
N ASN A 73 2.80 -6.74 -15.40
CA ASN A 73 3.63 -7.27 -14.32
C ASN A 73 4.93 -6.45 -14.17
N GLY A 74 5.58 -6.09 -15.29
CA GLY A 74 6.75 -5.20 -15.29
C GLY A 74 6.43 -3.83 -14.68
N HIS A 75 5.32 -3.22 -15.06
CA HIS A 75 4.87 -1.94 -14.51
C HIS A 75 4.52 -2.03 -13.01
N TYR A 76 3.83 -3.09 -12.59
CA TYR A 76 3.50 -3.32 -11.17
C TYR A 76 4.76 -3.46 -10.31
N ASN A 77 5.73 -4.26 -10.77
CA ASN A 77 6.99 -4.46 -10.04
C ASN A 77 7.82 -3.17 -9.98
N GLY A 78 7.89 -2.42 -11.09
CA GLY A 78 8.54 -1.11 -11.11
C GLY A 78 7.90 -0.12 -10.14
N ALA A 79 6.56 -0.07 -10.08
CA ALA A 79 5.83 0.79 -9.15
C ALA A 79 6.06 0.38 -7.68
N ARG A 80 6.10 -0.92 -7.36
CA ARG A 80 6.44 -1.45 -6.03
C ARG A 80 7.88 -1.13 -5.62
N GLN A 81 8.82 -1.22 -6.57
CA GLN A 81 10.22 -0.87 -6.31
C GLN A 81 10.36 0.62 -6.01
N ALA A 82 9.70 1.49 -6.79
CA ALA A 82 9.67 2.93 -6.53
C ALA A 82 9.06 3.25 -5.15
N GLN A 83 7.95 2.60 -4.79
CA GLN A 83 7.31 2.74 -3.48
C GLN A 83 8.27 2.42 -2.33
N SER A 84 8.99 1.30 -2.43
CA SER A 84 9.99 0.89 -1.42
C SER A 84 11.18 1.86 -1.35
N ASN A 85 11.68 2.35 -2.49
CA ASN A 85 12.79 3.30 -2.53
C ASN A 85 12.42 4.64 -1.89
N ILE A 86 11.21 5.14 -2.14
CA ILE A 86 10.70 6.37 -1.53
C ILE A 86 10.53 6.19 -0.03
N MET A 87 9.99 5.03 0.40
CA MET A 87 9.87 4.69 1.82
C MET A 87 11.23 4.70 2.52
N LYS A 88 12.24 4.08 1.88
CA LYS A 88 13.60 4.04 2.39
C LYS A 88 14.19 5.46 2.48
N SER A 89 14.05 6.27 1.45
CA SER A 89 14.53 7.66 1.45
C SER A 89 13.90 8.47 2.58
N LEU A 90 12.60 8.34 2.81
CA LEU A 90 11.91 9.05 3.90
C LEU A 90 12.41 8.60 5.28
N LYS A 91 12.62 7.29 5.47
CA LYS A 91 13.23 6.74 6.68
C LYS A 91 14.62 7.33 6.91
N ASP A 92 15.49 7.27 5.90
CA ASP A 92 16.87 7.70 6.01
C ASP A 92 16.96 9.22 6.27
N THR A 93 16.14 10.04 5.58
CA THR A 93 16.04 11.48 5.83
C THR A 93 15.51 11.78 7.23
N SER A 94 14.46 11.10 7.69
CA SER A 94 13.91 11.31 9.04
C SER A 94 14.94 10.93 10.11
N GLN A 95 15.67 9.84 9.91
CA GLN A 95 16.73 9.40 10.82
C GLN A 95 17.89 10.40 10.87
N ALA A 96 18.27 10.99 9.74
CA ALA A 96 19.29 12.04 9.69
C ALA A 96 18.84 13.31 10.41
N ILE A 97 17.57 13.72 10.28
CA ILE A 97 17.02 14.88 11.00
C ILE A 97 17.05 14.61 12.51
N ILE A 98 16.53 13.47 12.97
CA ILE A 98 16.45 13.13 14.39
C ILE A 98 17.84 13.06 15.05
N ARG A 99 18.85 12.56 14.33
CA ARG A 99 20.22 12.44 14.86
C ARG A 99 21.00 13.76 14.89
N ASN A 100 20.62 14.73 14.07
CA ASN A 100 21.26 16.05 13.98
C ASN A 100 20.49 17.13 14.75
N MET A 101 19.39 16.76 15.41
CA MET A 101 18.73 17.56 16.45
C MET A 101 19.39 17.31 17.81
#